data_AF-A0A1Y4CNN8-F1
#
_entry.id   AF-A0A1Y4CNN8-F1
#
_cell.length_a   1.000
_cell.length_b   1.000
_cell.length_c   1.000
_cell.angle_alpha   90.00
_cell.angle_beta   90.00
_cell.angle_gamma   90.00
#
_symmetry.space_group_name_H-M   'P 1'
#
loop_
_entity.id
_entity.type
_entity.pdbx_description
1 polymer ?
#
loop_
_entity_poly.entity_id
_entity_poly.type
_entity_poly.pdbx_seq_one_letter_code
_entity_poly.pdbx_strand_id
1 'polypeptide(L)'
;MARWSRRALVIAGIVLVVVLAASYWWFHPALNLGSPRVWTWICGICLVVILGLAVAAARSTKHAAVLKKLMVLPIAVIAAFLVGLLLSQPFVPGNAERYATVLQTTDGDFATDIEQVDYADVPVIDRDSAILLGNRAMGSIPEYVSQFEIADTYSQINYNGRPVRVSPLAYADLFKWLSNRDSGIPAYVLVDMVTQEAEVVRLEQPILYSDSEPLMRNVDRHVQLCYPTYMFDQKSFELDDEGNPWWVYPVQRKTIGLFGGTTVARVVLVNACTGETQDYAVEECPTWVDRAYPADLLIEQYNWSGAYQGGWLNSWLGQEGVVRTTSGTNGELGYNYLAQGEDIYLYTGVSSVTADNSNVGFILVNQRTGDSRYYALEQGGATEDSAMASAQGQVQHLGYQATYPLLLNVAGQPTYFMALKDAAGLVKMYAMINVEQYQSVATGSTVEECQEAYLGMLAADGLLAEEDAAVSTREVTGTIARVAQAVIEGNSHFYVTLEGDETIYDFALPGLVEIVTYAPGDTISFSCAEKNGDATTVTVTELA
;
A
#
# COMPACT_ATOMS: atom_id res chain seq x y z
N MET A 1 15.84 -19.12 58.81
CA MET A 1 15.71 -18.60 57.43
C MET A 1 15.01 -17.26 57.47
N ALA A 2 15.61 -16.22 56.85
CA ALA A 2 15.29 -14.82 57.09
C ALA A 2 13.86 -14.42 56.71
N ARG A 3 13.08 -13.94 57.68
CA ARG A 3 11.85 -13.19 57.44
C ARG A 3 12.22 -11.93 56.65
N TRP A 4 11.62 -11.73 55.48
CA TRP A 4 11.74 -10.45 54.79
C TRP A 4 11.27 -9.35 55.73
N SER A 5 12.15 -8.38 56.00
CA SER A 5 11.82 -7.26 56.87
C SER A 5 10.74 -6.40 56.20
N ARG A 6 9.96 -5.64 56.98
CA ARG A 6 9.00 -4.66 56.40
C ARG A 6 9.69 -3.72 55.40
N ARG A 7 10.97 -3.40 55.62
CA ARG A 7 11.80 -2.62 54.71
C ARG A 7 12.01 -3.33 53.37
N ALA A 8 12.26 -4.64 53.35
CA ALA A 8 12.42 -5.41 52.12
C ALA A 8 11.13 -5.44 51.26
N LEU A 9 9.95 -5.51 51.90
CA LEU A 9 8.67 -5.44 51.18
C LEU A 9 8.41 -4.05 50.59
N VAL A 10 8.71 -2.99 51.34
CA VAL A 10 8.60 -1.61 50.83
C VAL A 10 9.56 -1.39 49.66
N ILE A 11 10.81 -1.83 49.77
CA ILE A 11 11.80 -1.74 48.69
C ILE A 11 11.33 -2.51 47.45
N ALA A 12 10.82 -3.74 47.61
CA ALA A 12 10.29 -4.51 46.48
C ALA A 12 9.09 -3.82 45.81
N GLY A 13 8.19 -3.20 46.59
CA GLY A 13 7.09 -2.41 46.05
C GLY A 13 7.55 -1.18 45.26
N ILE A 14 8.55 -0.45 45.77
CA ILE A 14 9.15 0.69 45.07
C ILE A 14 9.81 0.24 43.77
N VAL A 15 10.60 -0.85 43.81
CA VAL A 15 11.24 -1.41 42.62
C VAL A 15 10.19 -1.81 41.57
N LEU A 16 9.09 -2.44 41.97
CA LEU A 16 8.00 -2.79 41.06
C LEU A 16 7.39 -1.55 40.39
N VAL A 17 7.11 -0.49 41.16
CA VAL A 17 6.58 0.77 40.60
C VAL A 17 7.57 1.41 39.63
N VAL A 18 8.86 1.43 39.96
CA VAL A 18 9.90 1.95 39.07
C VAL A 18 10.02 1.12 37.79
N VAL A 19 9.95 -0.21 37.89
CA VAL A 19 9.96 -1.10 36.72
C VAL A 19 8.74 -0.87 35.83
N LEU A 20 7.55 -0.71 36.41
CA LEU A 20 6.32 -0.42 35.66
C LEU A 20 6.36 0.97 35.00
N ALA A 21 6.91 1.97 35.69
CA ALA A 21 7.09 3.30 35.13
C ALA A 21 8.12 3.29 33.99
N ALA A 22 9.24 2.58 34.16
CA ALA A 22 10.25 2.41 33.12
C ALA A 22 9.71 1.60 31.93
N SER A 23 8.89 0.58 32.16
CA SER A 23 8.24 -0.17 31.08
C SER A 23 7.20 0.68 30.35
N TYR A 24 6.46 1.55 31.06
CA TYR A 24 5.54 2.50 30.41
C TYR A 24 6.27 3.52 29.57
N TRP A 25 7.36 4.05 30.10
CA TRP A 25 8.22 4.94 29.36
C TRP A 25 8.75 4.31 28.06
N TRP A 26 9.15 3.03 28.10
CA TRP A 26 9.78 2.37 26.95
C TRP A 26 8.78 1.80 25.94
N PHE A 27 7.73 1.13 26.40
CA PHE A 27 6.78 0.40 25.56
C PHE A 27 5.46 1.14 25.34
N HIS A 28 5.17 2.15 26.16
CA HIS A 28 4.00 3.02 26.06
C HIS A 28 2.74 2.28 25.60
N PRO A 29 2.30 1.21 26.29
CA PRO A 29 1.07 0.53 25.91
C PRO A 29 -0.13 1.41 26.22
N ALA A 30 -1.12 1.38 25.34
CA ALA A 30 -2.43 1.97 25.59
C ALA A 30 -3.00 1.44 26.92
N LEU A 31 -3.33 2.34 27.84
CA LEU A 31 -4.00 2.05 29.12
C LEU A 31 -5.49 1.81 28.90
N ASN A 32 -5.79 0.87 27.99
CA ASN A 32 -7.12 0.51 27.54
C ASN A 32 -7.32 -0.99 27.71
N LEU A 33 -8.41 -1.40 28.36
CA LEU A 33 -8.70 -2.81 28.59
C LEU A 33 -8.98 -3.58 27.28
N GLY A 34 -9.27 -2.90 26.18
CA GLY A 34 -9.35 -3.51 24.85
C GLY A 34 -7.98 -3.80 24.21
N SER A 35 -6.89 -3.27 24.77
CA SER A 35 -5.54 -3.49 24.25
C SER A 35 -4.96 -4.78 24.81
N PRO A 36 -4.61 -5.78 23.99
CA PRO A 36 -3.92 -6.98 24.45
C PRO A 36 -2.58 -6.65 25.13
N ARG A 37 -1.91 -5.56 24.74
CA ARG A 37 -0.63 -5.14 25.31
C ARG A 37 -0.76 -4.78 26.79
N VAL A 38 -1.82 -4.08 27.21
CA VAL A 38 -2.00 -3.75 28.64
C VAL A 38 -2.23 -5.00 29.48
N TRP A 39 -2.89 -6.01 28.91
CA TRP A 39 -3.12 -7.27 29.60
C TRP A 39 -1.83 -8.06 29.85
N THR A 40 -0.79 -7.89 29.03
CA THR A 40 0.53 -8.48 29.34
C THR A 40 1.05 -7.98 30.68
N TRP A 41 0.84 -6.71 31.01
CA TRP A 41 1.23 -6.14 32.29
C TRP A 41 0.30 -6.56 33.42
N ILE A 42 -1.01 -6.52 33.21
CA ILE A 42 -1.99 -6.95 34.22
C ILE A 42 -1.73 -8.40 34.61
N CYS A 43 -1.55 -9.29 33.63
CA CYS A 43 -1.23 -10.70 33.85
C CYS A 43 0.16 -10.85 34.49
N GLY A 44 1.17 -10.10 34.03
CA GLY A 44 2.50 -10.10 34.64
C GLY A 44 2.48 -9.72 36.13
N ILE A 45 1.76 -8.65 36.50
CA ILE A 45 1.55 -8.23 37.89
C ILE A 45 0.81 -9.33 38.67
N CYS A 46 -0.25 -9.90 38.09
CA CYS A 46 -0.99 -10.99 38.72
C CYS A 46 -0.08 -12.20 39.01
N LEU A 47 0.78 -12.59 38.08
CA LEU A 47 1.75 -13.67 38.25
C LEU A 47 2.76 -13.38 39.35
N VAL A 48 3.31 -12.16 39.41
CA VAL A 48 4.23 -11.73 40.48
C VAL A 48 3.53 -11.77 41.84
N VAL A 49 2.28 -11.30 41.93
CA VAL A 49 1.48 -11.35 43.16
C VAL A 49 1.19 -12.79 43.58
N ILE A 50 0.81 -13.67 42.65
CA ILE A 50 0.57 -15.10 42.91
C ILE A 50 1.85 -15.75 43.45
N LEU A 51 3.00 -15.52 42.81
CA LEU A 51 4.29 -16.05 43.26
C LEU A 51 4.65 -15.55 44.67
N GLY A 52 4.49 -14.24 44.92
CA GLY A 52 4.73 -13.65 46.23
C GLY A 52 3.84 -14.24 47.32
N LEU A 53 2.55 -14.41 47.05
CA LEU A 53 1.58 -15.04 47.96
C LEU A 53 1.88 -16.52 48.17
N ALA A 54 2.26 -17.26 47.14
CA ALA A 54 2.63 -18.68 47.22
C ALA A 54 3.87 -18.89 48.09
N VAL A 55 4.92 -18.07 47.89
CA VAL A 55 6.13 -18.08 48.72
C VAL A 55 5.81 -17.71 50.17
N ALA A 56 4.95 -16.70 50.39
CA ALA A 56 4.53 -16.31 51.73
C ALA A 56 3.70 -17.41 52.43
N ALA A 57 2.81 -18.09 51.69
CA ALA A 57 2.01 -19.19 52.20
C ALA A 57 2.87 -20.40 52.58
N ALA A 58 3.85 -20.76 51.74
CA ALA A 58 4.81 -21.84 52.02
C ALA A 58 5.66 -21.57 53.27
N ARG A 59 5.91 -20.30 53.60
CA ARG A 59 6.70 -19.87 54.76
C ARG A 59 5.89 -19.68 56.05
N SER A 60 4.55 -19.74 56.01
CA SER A 60 3.69 -19.38 57.15
C SER A 60 2.64 -20.45 57.45
N THR A 61 2.86 -21.26 58.50
CA THR A 61 1.89 -22.28 58.93
C THR A 61 0.57 -21.71 59.45
N LYS A 62 0.59 -20.51 60.06
CA LYS A 62 -0.61 -19.87 60.64
C LYS A 62 -1.49 -19.15 59.61
N HIS A 63 -0.90 -18.57 58.57
CA HIS A 63 -1.63 -17.74 57.60
C HIS A 63 -1.72 -18.36 56.19
N ALA A 64 -1.17 -19.56 55.98
CA ALA A 64 -1.17 -20.23 54.67
C ALA A 64 -2.57 -20.31 54.05
N ALA A 65 -3.60 -20.66 54.81
CA ALA A 65 -4.97 -20.78 54.29
C ALA A 65 -5.52 -19.43 53.78
N VAL A 66 -5.26 -18.34 54.50
CA VAL A 66 -5.69 -16.99 54.09
C VAL A 66 -4.92 -16.52 52.85
N LEU A 67 -3.59 -16.71 52.84
CA LEU A 67 -2.74 -16.34 51.70
C LEU A 67 -3.12 -17.12 50.43
N LYS A 68 -3.46 -18.41 50.55
CA LYS A 68 -3.98 -19.20 49.43
C LYS A 68 -5.32 -18.68 48.91
N LYS A 69 -6.22 -18.25 49.79
CA LYS A 69 -7.49 -17.62 49.39
C LYS A 69 -7.28 -16.28 48.67
N LEU A 70 -6.29 -15.49 49.08
CA LEU A 70 -5.96 -14.22 48.42
C LEU A 70 -5.45 -14.40 46.98
N MET A 71 -4.87 -15.56 46.64
CA MET A 71 -4.46 -15.87 45.25
C MET A 71 -5.65 -16.00 44.29
N VAL A 72 -6.87 -16.25 44.81
CA VAL A 72 -8.07 -16.40 43.96
C VAL A 72 -8.35 -15.12 43.17
N LEU A 73 -8.07 -13.94 43.74
CA LEU A 73 -8.31 -12.66 43.06
C LEU A 73 -7.45 -12.49 41.79
N PRO A 74 -6.10 -12.53 41.84
CA PRO A 74 -5.28 -12.42 40.63
C PRO A 74 -5.51 -13.58 39.65
N ILE A 75 -5.81 -14.79 40.14
CA ILE A 75 -6.20 -15.92 39.26
C ILE A 75 -7.51 -15.60 38.54
N ALA A 76 -8.50 -15.04 39.22
CA ALA A 76 -9.77 -14.65 38.61
C ALA A 76 -9.60 -13.54 37.57
N VAL A 77 -8.66 -12.60 37.77
CA VAL A 77 -8.33 -11.58 36.77
C VAL A 77 -7.74 -12.21 35.50
N ILE A 78 -6.78 -13.13 35.64
CA ILE A 78 -6.22 -13.87 34.49
C ILE A 78 -7.31 -14.72 33.81
N ALA A 79 -8.17 -15.37 34.59
CA ALA A 79 -9.29 -16.14 34.04
C ALA A 79 -10.28 -15.24 33.28
N ALA A 80 -10.58 -14.04 33.79
CA ALA A 80 -11.44 -13.07 33.12
C ALA A 80 -10.83 -12.60 31.79
N PHE A 81 -9.51 -12.39 31.73
CA PHE A 81 -8.81 -12.11 30.47
C PHE A 81 -8.99 -13.22 29.45
N LEU A 82 -8.75 -14.48 29.84
CA LEU A 82 -8.91 -15.64 28.97
C LEU A 82 -10.35 -15.83 28.51
N VAL A 83 -11.32 -15.61 29.39
CA VAL A 83 -12.75 -15.61 29.04
C VAL A 83 -13.05 -14.49 28.06
N GLY A 84 -12.49 -13.28 28.26
CA GLY A 84 -12.64 -12.17 27.32
C GLY A 84 -12.09 -12.50 25.92
N LEU A 85 -10.93 -13.17 25.83
CA LEU A 85 -10.37 -13.65 24.57
C LEU A 85 -11.29 -14.65 23.88
N LEU A 86 -11.80 -15.63 24.63
CA LEU A 86 -12.73 -16.65 24.12
C LEU A 86 -14.05 -16.03 23.66
N LEU A 87 -14.62 -15.11 24.45
CA LEU A 87 -15.87 -14.42 24.12
C LEU A 87 -15.76 -13.48 22.92
N SER A 88 -14.54 -13.11 22.53
CA SER A 88 -14.29 -12.30 21.34
C SER A 88 -14.10 -13.14 20.07
N GLN A 89 -14.12 -14.47 20.14
CA GLN A 89 -13.85 -15.33 18.98
C GLN A 89 -15.06 -15.47 18.04
N PRO A 90 -14.84 -15.71 16.73
CA PRO A 90 -15.93 -15.89 15.76
C PRO A 90 -16.86 -17.08 16.02
N PHE A 91 -16.38 -18.14 16.68
CA PHE A 91 -17.20 -19.33 17.01
C PHE A 91 -18.27 -19.08 18.08
N VAL A 92 -18.16 -17.98 18.82
CA VAL A 92 -19.17 -17.59 19.81
C VAL A 92 -20.44 -17.16 19.07
N PRO A 93 -21.64 -17.61 19.49
CA PRO A 93 -22.88 -17.29 18.80
C PRO A 93 -23.05 -15.79 18.55
N GLY A 94 -23.28 -15.41 17.28
CA GLY A 94 -23.47 -14.03 16.83
C GLY A 94 -22.17 -13.29 16.48
N ASN A 95 -21.00 -13.74 16.90
CA ASN A 95 -19.75 -13.03 16.59
C ASN A 95 -19.36 -13.13 15.11
N ALA A 96 -19.54 -14.28 14.46
CA ALA A 96 -19.24 -14.44 13.03
C ALA A 96 -19.96 -13.38 12.17
N GLU A 97 -21.24 -13.16 12.41
CA GLU A 97 -22.03 -12.13 11.72
C GLU A 97 -21.53 -10.71 12.02
N ARG A 98 -21.16 -10.43 13.27
CA ARG A 98 -20.57 -9.14 13.65
C ARG A 98 -19.22 -8.90 12.99
N TYR A 99 -18.39 -9.94 12.87
CA TYR A 99 -17.11 -9.88 12.17
C TYR A 99 -17.33 -9.63 10.68
N ALA A 100 -18.34 -10.28 10.09
CA ALA A 100 -18.64 -10.11 8.67
C ALA A 100 -19.15 -8.70 8.31
N THR A 101 -19.60 -7.92 9.30
CA THR A 101 -20.22 -6.60 9.10
C THR A 101 -19.33 -5.44 9.55
N VAL A 102 -18.08 -5.70 9.96
CA VAL A 102 -17.16 -4.63 10.41
C VAL A 102 -16.81 -3.68 9.26
N LEU A 103 -16.52 -4.23 8.07
CA LEU A 103 -16.38 -3.46 6.84
C LEU A 103 -17.62 -3.72 5.99
N GLN A 104 -18.34 -2.66 5.68
CA GLN A 104 -19.50 -2.73 4.80
C GLN A 104 -19.03 -2.56 3.36
N THR A 105 -19.05 -3.66 2.62
CA THR A 105 -18.70 -3.65 1.20
C THR A 105 -19.97 -3.67 0.36
N THR A 106 -20.08 -2.75 -0.58
CA THR A 106 -21.16 -2.71 -1.57
C THR A 106 -20.66 -3.18 -2.93
N ASP A 107 -21.53 -3.75 -3.75
CA ASP A 107 -21.17 -4.07 -5.14
C ASP A 107 -21.07 -2.78 -5.97
N GLY A 108 -20.03 -2.68 -6.78
CA GLY A 108 -19.79 -1.59 -7.73
C GLY A 108 -19.75 -2.11 -9.17
N ASP A 109 -19.79 -1.17 -10.12
CA ASP A 109 -19.62 -1.44 -11.55
C ASP A 109 -18.29 -0.84 -12.00
N PHE A 110 -17.35 -1.68 -12.43
CA PHE A 110 -15.98 -1.27 -12.73
C PHE A 110 -15.92 -0.19 -13.80
N ALA A 111 -16.64 -0.40 -14.91
CA ALA A 111 -16.58 0.50 -16.06
C ALA A 111 -17.21 1.87 -15.78
N THR A 112 -18.15 1.92 -14.81
CA THR A 112 -18.86 3.15 -14.44
C THR A 112 -18.21 3.88 -13.27
N ASP A 113 -17.72 3.15 -12.27
CA ASP A 113 -17.22 3.72 -11.01
C ASP A 113 -15.75 4.12 -11.05
N ILE A 114 -14.96 3.49 -11.92
CA ILE A 114 -13.52 3.75 -12.06
C ILE A 114 -13.32 4.46 -13.38
N GLU A 115 -12.87 5.70 -13.29
CA GLU A 115 -12.56 6.51 -14.47
C GLU A 115 -11.49 5.81 -15.31
N GLN A 116 -11.61 5.92 -16.63
CA GLN A 116 -10.52 5.49 -17.51
C GLN A 116 -9.25 6.23 -17.11
N VAL A 117 -8.16 5.47 -17.03
CA VAL A 117 -6.93 6.00 -16.47
C VAL A 117 -6.34 7.08 -17.40
N ASP A 118 -5.95 8.22 -16.82
CA ASP A 118 -5.00 9.10 -17.49
C ASP A 118 -3.60 8.51 -17.31
N TYR A 119 -3.01 8.06 -18.41
CA TYR A 119 -1.70 7.41 -18.41
C TYR A 119 -0.58 8.31 -17.89
N ALA A 120 -0.76 9.63 -18.00
CA ALA A 120 0.17 10.60 -17.45
C ALA A 120 0.16 10.65 -15.92
N ASP A 121 -0.81 10.01 -15.25
CA ASP A 121 -0.95 9.99 -13.79
C ASP A 121 -0.74 8.58 -13.18
N VAL A 122 -0.38 7.59 -14.01
CA VAL A 122 -0.16 6.22 -13.55
C VAL A 122 1.12 6.13 -12.71
N PRO A 123 1.06 5.65 -11.46
CA PRO A 123 2.25 5.40 -10.69
C PRO A 123 3.02 4.20 -11.28
N VAL A 124 4.23 4.47 -11.77
CA VAL A 124 5.08 3.52 -12.50
C VAL A 124 6.15 2.85 -11.63
N ILE A 125 6.33 3.31 -10.40
CA ILE A 125 7.29 2.76 -9.45
C ILE A 125 6.59 2.20 -8.21
N ASP A 126 7.22 1.23 -7.57
CA ASP A 126 6.79 0.72 -6.27
C ASP A 126 7.61 1.32 -5.13
N ARG A 127 7.38 0.83 -3.91
CA ARG A 127 8.10 1.26 -2.71
C ARG A 127 9.62 1.10 -2.83
N ASP A 128 10.08 -0.04 -3.32
CA ASP A 128 11.52 -0.35 -3.36
C ASP A 128 12.25 0.52 -4.37
N SER A 129 11.62 0.80 -5.52
CA SER A 129 12.15 1.75 -6.49
C SER A 129 12.17 3.18 -5.93
N ALA A 130 11.13 3.60 -5.19
CA ALA A 130 11.13 4.90 -4.51
C ALA A 130 12.27 5.02 -3.48
N ILE A 131 12.58 3.94 -2.74
CA ILE A 131 13.72 3.91 -1.81
C ILE A 131 15.05 4.10 -2.55
N LEU A 132 15.24 3.45 -3.70
CA LEU A 132 16.46 3.62 -4.50
C LEU A 132 16.61 5.05 -5.04
N LEU A 133 15.52 5.64 -5.53
CA LEU A 133 15.50 7.01 -6.04
C LEU A 133 15.75 8.02 -4.93
N GLY A 134 15.08 7.87 -3.78
CA GLY A 134 15.28 8.70 -2.59
C GLY A 134 16.73 8.64 -2.08
N ASN A 135 17.32 7.45 -1.99
CA ASN A 135 18.72 7.28 -1.60
C ASN A 135 19.69 7.95 -2.57
N ARG A 136 19.39 7.92 -3.88
CA ARG A 136 20.20 8.62 -4.90
C ARG A 136 20.10 10.14 -4.75
N ALA A 137 18.89 10.67 -4.55
CA ALA A 137 18.66 12.08 -4.31
C ALA A 137 19.39 12.56 -3.03
N MET A 138 19.25 11.82 -1.94
CA MET A 138 19.93 12.08 -0.67
C MET A 138 21.46 12.05 -0.81
N GLY A 139 22.00 11.07 -1.56
CA GLY A 139 23.43 10.95 -1.84
C GLY A 139 24.04 12.15 -2.57
N SER A 140 23.22 12.93 -3.27
CA SER A 140 23.65 14.15 -3.98
C SER A 140 23.83 15.36 -3.07
N ILE A 141 23.43 15.28 -1.79
CA ILE A 141 23.44 16.37 -0.81
C ILE A 141 24.45 16.06 0.32
N PRO A 142 25.74 16.46 0.19
CA PRO A 142 26.80 16.04 1.11
C PRO A 142 26.57 16.45 2.57
N GLU A 143 25.81 17.52 2.82
CA GLU A 143 25.48 18.00 4.17
C GLU A 143 24.61 17.01 4.97
N TYR A 144 23.81 16.16 4.32
CA TYR A 144 22.89 15.24 5.00
C TYR A 144 23.41 13.81 5.13
N VAL A 145 24.15 13.31 4.12
CA VAL A 145 24.60 11.91 4.01
C VAL A 145 25.37 11.40 5.25
N SER A 146 26.06 12.28 5.97
CA SER A 146 26.83 11.89 7.16
C SER A 146 26.07 12.02 8.48
N GLN A 147 24.90 12.65 8.48
CA GLN A 147 24.14 13.00 9.69
C GLN A 147 22.80 12.29 9.78
N PHE A 148 22.19 12.03 8.62
CA PHE A 148 20.83 11.52 8.51
C PHE A 148 20.75 10.36 7.54
N GLU A 149 19.77 9.50 7.78
CA GLU A 149 19.32 8.44 6.89
C GLU A 149 17.84 8.70 6.53
N ILE A 150 17.31 8.03 5.51
CA ILE A 150 15.88 8.15 5.19
C ILE A 150 15.13 7.11 6.02
N ALA A 151 14.03 7.50 6.67
CA ALA A 151 13.21 6.54 7.38
C ALA A 151 12.59 5.51 6.42
N ASP A 152 12.28 4.31 6.92
CA ASP A 152 11.61 3.26 6.15
C ASP A 152 10.12 3.54 5.92
N THR A 153 9.59 4.71 6.33
CA THR A 153 8.15 4.99 6.31
C THR A 153 7.55 5.01 4.90
N TYR A 154 8.17 5.75 3.96
CA TYR A 154 7.78 5.85 2.53
C TYR A 154 6.26 5.70 2.28
N SER A 155 5.48 6.54 2.96
CA SER A 155 4.02 6.53 2.88
C SER A 155 3.61 7.07 1.52
N GLN A 156 2.69 6.36 0.86
CA GLN A 156 2.08 6.85 -0.37
C GLN A 156 0.93 7.78 0.01
N ILE A 157 0.98 9.01 -0.51
CA ILE A 157 0.02 10.09 -0.27
C ILE A 157 -0.42 10.70 -1.61
N ASN A 158 -1.58 11.35 -1.64
CA ASN A 158 -2.00 12.19 -2.76
C ASN A 158 -1.65 13.64 -2.40
N TYR A 159 -0.58 14.16 -3.01
CA TYR A 159 -0.11 15.51 -2.73
C TYR A 159 -0.33 16.39 -3.96
N ASN A 160 -1.24 17.38 -3.83
CA ASN A 160 -1.62 18.28 -4.92
C ASN A 160 -2.10 17.56 -6.19
N GLY A 161 -2.89 16.50 -6.04
CA GLY A 161 -3.45 15.72 -7.14
C GLY A 161 -2.46 14.75 -7.79
N ARG A 162 -1.29 14.51 -7.17
CA ARG A 162 -0.28 13.57 -7.67
C ARG A 162 0.01 12.48 -6.64
N PRO A 163 0.11 11.21 -7.08
CA PRO A 163 0.56 10.14 -6.21
C PRO A 163 2.06 10.30 -5.93
N VAL A 164 2.40 10.56 -4.66
CA VAL A 164 3.81 10.69 -4.23
C VAL A 164 4.08 9.76 -3.06
N ARG A 165 5.35 9.39 -2.88
CA ARG A 165 5.82 8.75 -1.66
C ARG A 165 6.66 9.72 -0.85
N VAL A 166 6.30 9.86 0.42
CA VAL A 166 7.00 10.75 1.36
C VAL A 166 7.63 9.95 2.48
N SER A 167 8.84 10.36 2.86
CA SER A 167 9.52 9.78 4.02
C SER A 167 10.35 10.84 4.73
N PRO A 168 10.25 10.99 6.07
CA PRO A 168 11.10 11.89 6.79
C PRO A 168 12.52 11.37 6.80
N LEU A 169 13.49 12.28 6.94
CA LEU A 169 14.81 11.89 7.35
C LEU A 169 14.80 11.44 8.83
N ALA A 170 15.81 10.67 9.21
CA ALA A 170 16.01 10.11 10.53
C ALA A 170 17.47 10.31 10.95
N TYR A 171 17.72 10.46 12.25
CA TYR A 171 19.09 10.44 12.74
C TYR A 171 19.73 9.07 12.50
N ALA A 172 20.91 9.04 11.88
CA ALA A 172 21.58 7.78 11.55
C ALA A 172 21.98 6.97 12.80
N ASP A 173 22.33 7.66 13.89
CA ASP A 173 22.66 7.02 15.17
C ASP A 173 22.46 7.98 16.36
N LEU A 174 22.67 7.46 17.58
CA LEU A 174 22.52 8.23 18.82
C LEU A 174 23.50 9.39 18.95
N PHE A 175 24.73 9.28 18.42
CA PHE A 175 25.68 10.40 18.42
C PHE A 175 25.23 11.49 17.46
N LYS A 176 24.72 11.12 16.28
CA LYS A 176 24.14 12.06 15.31
C LYS A 176 22.90 12.75 15.85
N TRP A 177 22.05 12.01 16.55
CA TRP A 177 20.95 12.61 17.32
C TRP A 177 21.49 13.61 18.34
N LEU A 178 22.48 13.24 19.16
CA LEU A 178 22.99 14.12 20.21
C LEU A 178 23.61 15.41 19.66
N SER A 179 24.26 15.36 18.50
CA SER A 179 24.82 16.55 17.85
C SER A 179 23.77 17.43 17.17
N ASN A 180 22.65 16.87 16.75
CA ASN A 180 21.62 17.56 15.96
C ASN A 180 20.29 17.78 16.71
N ARG A 181 20.18 17.37 17.98
CA ARG A 181 18.93 17.48 18.79
C ARG A 181 18.32 18.88 18.89
N ASP A 182 19.14 19.92 18.77
CA ASP A 182 18.70 21.32 18.88
C ASP A 182 18.33 21.87 17.50
N SER A 183 18.99 21.40 16.43
CA SER A 183 18.70 21.76 15.04
C SER A 183 17.59 20.91 14.41
N GLY A 184 17.29 19.75 14.96
CA GLY A 184 16.30 18.81 14.45
C GLY A 184 16.69 18.16 13.11
N ILE A 185 15.70 17.52 12.49
CA ILE A 185 15.78 16.92 11.17
C ILE A 185 15.35 17.96 10.12
N PRO A 186 16.21 18.34 9.17
CA PRO A 186 15.99 19.54 8.35
C PRO A 186 15.15 19.32 7.09
N ALA A 187 14.83 18.08 6.71
CA ALA A 187 14.22 17.77 5.43
C ALA A 187 13.43 16.46 5.46
N TYR A 188 12.63 16.24 4.42
CA TYR A 188 12.03 14.96 4.07
C TYR A 188 12.32 14.64 2.59
N VAL A 189 12.12 13.39 2.21
CA VAL A 189 12.22 12.93 0.83
C VAL A 189 10.83 12.82 0.25
N LEU A 190 10.66 13.36 -0.96
CA LEU A 190 9.45 13.25 -1.78
C LEU A 190 9.84 12.56 -3.09
N VAL A 191 9.14 11.50 -3.43
CA VAL A 191 9.31 10.79 -4.70
C VAL A 191 8.00 10.81 -5.45
N ASP A 192 8.01 11.41 -6.64
CA ASP A 192 6.87 11.39 -7.54
C ASP A 192 6.78 10.00 -8.20
N MET A 193 5.62 9.36 -8.03
CA MET A 193 5.42 7.97 -8.44
C MET A 193 5.23 7.81 -9.95
N VAL A 194 4.94 8.91 -10.65
CA VAL A 194 4.72 8.97 -12.09
C VAL A 194 6.04 9.34 -12.79
N THR A 195 6.62 10.48 -12.43
CA THR A 195 7.80 11.02 -13.12
C THR A 195 9.10 10.34 -12.70
N GLN A 196 9.08 9.58 -11.59
CA GLN A 196 10.25 8.96 -10.96
C GLN A 196 11.28 9.99 -10.44
N GLU A 197 10.90 11.26 -10.35
CA GLU A 197 11.72 12.30 -9.76
C GLU A 197 11.72 12.18 -8.24
N ALA A 198 12.90 12.28 -7.64
CA ALA A 198 13.08 12.26 -6.18
C ALA A 198 13.76 13.55 -5.72
N GLU A 199 13.12 14.22 -4.77
CA GLU A 199 13.58 15.48 -4.19
C GLU A 199 13.78 15.32 -2.67
N VAL A 200 14.81 15.98 -2.15
CA VAL A 200 14.98 16.19 -0.71
C VAL A 200 14.52 17.59 -0.36
N VAL A 201 13.27 17.71 0.09
CA VAL A 201 12.61 18.98 0.38
C VAL A 201 13.09 19.50 1.73
N ARG A 202 13.74 20.67 1.71
CA ARG A 202 14.21 21.34 2.92
C ARG A 202 13.05 22.04 3.62
N LEU A 203 12.94 21.82 4.92
CA LEU A 203 11.92 22.44 5.75
C LEU A 203 12.40 23.78 6.30
N GLU A 204 11.50 24.75 6.39
CA GLU A 204 11.77 25.99 7.12
C GLU A 204 11.88 25.73 8.63
N GLN A 205 11.01 24.86 9.14
CA GLN A 205 11.03 24.40 10.53
C GLN A 205 11.43 22.92 10.58
N PRO A 206 12.48 22.55 11.31
CA PRO A 206 12.95 21.17 11.34
C PRO A 206 11.96 20.26 12.05
N ILE A 207 11.90 18.99 11.63
CA ILE A 207 11.17 17.94 12.33
C ILE A 207 11.87 17.69 13.67
N LEU A 208 11.13 17.88 14.76
CA LEU A 208 11.60 17.62 16.13
C LEU A 208 11.03 16.32 16.68
N TYR A 209 9.87 15.89 16.21
CA TYR A 209 9.17 14.69 16.68
C TYR A 209 9.24 13.60 15.60
N SER A 210 10.02 12.55 15.86
CA SER A 210 10.28 11.48 14.89
C SER A 210 10.50 10.13 15.57
N ASP A 211 10.58 9.07 14.77
CA ASP A 211 10.89 7.72 15.25
C ASP A 211 12.33 7.57 15.74
N SER A 212 13.23 8.34 15.14
CA SER A 212 14.66 8.33 15.49
C SER A 212 14.97 9.11 16.77
N GLU A 213 14.01 9.84 17.34
CA GLU A 213 14.17 10.46 18.66
C GLU A 213 14.10 9.41 19.78
N PRO A 214 15.10 9.30 20.66
CA PRO A 214 15.15 8.27 21.70
C PRO A 214 14.35 8.62 22.97
N LEU A 215 14.07 9.91 23.23
CA LEU A 215 13.52 10.40 24.51
C LEU A 215 12.12 11.03 24.35
N MET A 216 11.85 12.18 24.99
CA MET A 216 10.50 12.79 25.05
C MET A 216 9.90 13.11 23.67
N ARG A 217 10.75 13.38 22.67
CA ARG A 217 10.32 13.71 21.30
C ARG A 217 10.14 12.50 20.40
N ASN A 218 10.33 11.28 20.93
CA ASN A 218 9.90 10.09 20.21
C ASN A 218 8.40 10.21 19.94
N VAL A 219 8.00 10.23 18.68
CA VAL A 219 6.63 10.58 18.29
C VAL A 219 5.59 9.61 18.88
N ASP A 220 5.87 8.30 18.86
CA ASP A 220 4.98 7.27 19.43
C ASP A 220 4.81 7.43 20.95
N ARG A 221 5.91 7.71 21.64
CA ARG A 221 5.86 7.98 23.08
C ARG A 221 5.10 9.27 23.38
N HIS A 222 5.40 10.34 22.64
CA HIS A 222 4.78 11.66 22.82
C HIS A 222 3.26 11.58 22.66
N VAL A 223 2.79 10.97 21.56
CA VAL A 223 1.36 10.83 21.29
C VAL A 223 0.69 9.93 22.32
N GLN A 224 1.32 8.82 22.73
CA GLN A 224 0.74 7.95 23.76
C GLN A 224 0.67 8.64 25.13
N LEU A 225 1.65 9.48 25.49
CA LEU A 225 1.61 10.24 26.75
C LEU A 225 0.51 11.32 26.73
N CYS A 226 0.23 11.92 25.57
CA CYS A 226 -0.87 12.86 25.39
C CYS A 226 -2.23 12.15 25.45
N TYR A 227 -2.32 10.94 24.88
CA TYR A 227 -3.54 10.12 24.85
C TYR A 227 -3.33 8.74 25.48
N PRO A 228 -3.19 8.62 26.82
CA PRO A 228 -2.80 7.37 27.48
C PRO A 228 -3.73 6.19 27.24
N THR A 229 -5.00 6.44 26.93
CA THR A 229 -6.04 5.40 26.75
C THR A 229 -6.31 5.05 25.29
N TYR A 230 -5.70 5.73 24.33
CA TYR A 230 -5.93 5.48 22.91
C TYR A 230 -5.09 4.30 22.43
N MET A 231 -5.70 3.45 21.61
CA MET A 231 -5.05 2.30 20.99
C MET A 231 -4.68 2.70 19.56
N PHE A 232 -3.47 3.19 19.37
CA PHE A 232 -3.00 3.58 18.04
C PHE A 232 -2.71 2.36 17.17
N ASP A 233 -3.10 2.46 15.90
CA ASP A 233 -2.76 1.52 14.83
C ASP A 233 -1.45 1.93 14.12
N GLN A 234 -1.15 1.32 12.97
CA GLN A 234 -0.08 1.73 12.09
C GLN A 234 -0.24 3.21 11.69
N LYS A 235 0.79 4.00 12.00
CA LYS A 235 0.87 5.42 11.62
C LYS A 235 1.39 5.59 10.19
N SER A 236 1.07 6.73 9.59
CA SER A 236 1.67 7.22 8.35
C SER A 236 2.34 8.59 8.56
N PHE A 237 3.29 8.89 7.68
CA PHE A 237 3.88 10.23 7.57
C PHE A 237 3.28 10.88 6.33
N GLU A 238 2.63 12.02 6.49
CA GLU A 238 1.86 12.68 5.43
C GLU A 238 2.19 14.18 5.40
N LEU A 239 1.82 14.84 4.31
CA LEU A 239 1.98 16.29 4.14
C LEU A 239 0.61 16.92 4.05
N ASP A 240 0.42 18.06 4.71
CA ASP A 240 -0.76 18.90 4.42
C ASP A 240 -0.60 19.61 3.07
N ASP A 241 -1.63 20.32 2.63
CA ASP A 241 -1.67 21.01 1.33
C ASP A 241 -0.54 22.06 1.19
N GLU A 242 -0.05 22.60 2.29
CA GLU A 242 1.08 23.55 2.33
C GLU A 242 2.47 22.86 2.40
N GLY A 243 2.51 21.54 2.45
CA GLY A 243 3.75 20.75 2.51
C GLY A 243 4.35 20.62 3.91
N ASN A 244 3.60 20.94 4.97
CA ASN A 244 4.05 20.72 6.34
C ASN A 244 3.92 19.24 6.72
N PRO A 245 4.90 18.68 7.43
CA PRO A 245 4.91 17.27 7.78
C PRO A 245 4.07 16.93 9.02
N TRP A 246 3.22 15.92 8.88
CA TRP A 246 2.36 15.40 9.94
C TRP A 246 2.51 13.89 10.12
N TRP A 247 2.39 13.43 11.36
CA TRP A 247 2.19 12.03 11.67
C TRP A 247 0.70 11.78 11.90
N VAL A 248 0.15 10.84 11.14
CA VAL A 248 -1.27 10.46 11.22
C VAL A 248 -1.39 9.16 12.00
N TYR A 249 -2.16 9.20 13.10
CA TYR A 249 -2.36 8.06 13.99
C TYR A 249 -3.83 7.63 14.02
N PRO A 250 -4.19 6.57 13.28
CA PRO A 250 -5.48 5.93 13.43
C PRO A 250 -5.67 5.37 14.84
N VAL A 251 -6.85 5.60 15.42
CA VAL A 251 -7.20 5.11 16.76
C VAL A 251 -8.19 3.96 16.64
N GLN A 252 -7.72 2.78 17.02
CA GLN A 252 -8.51 1.55 17.03
C GLN A 252 -9.63 1.59 18.06
N ARG A 253 -10.75 0.97 17.69
CA ARG A 253 -11.88 0.60 18.53
C ARG A 253 -12.18 -0.88 18.30
N LYS A 254 -12.38 -1.64 19.39
CA LYS A 254 -12.86 -3.03 19.32
C LYS A 254 -14.39 -3.04 19.33
N THR A 255 -15.01 -3.67 18.35
CA THR A 255 -16.48 -3.74 18.20
C THR A 255 -17.06 -5.06 18.70
N ILE A 256 -16.24 -6.09 18.92
CA ILE A 256 -16.69 -7.44 19.29
C ILE A 256 -15.98 -7.90 20.56
N GLY A 257 -16.74 -8.10 21.63
CA GLY A 257 -16.18 -8.48 22.93
C GLY A 257 -15.21 -7.42 23.45
N LEU A 258 -14.11 -7.88 24.08
CA LEU A 258 -13.05 -6.98 24.56
C LEU A 258 -11.94 -6.79 23.53
N PHE A 259 -11.74 -7.73 22.61
CA PHE A 259 -10.53 -7.77 21.78
C PHE A 259 -10.79 -7.88 20.27
N GLY A 260 -12.02 -8.21 19.85
CA GLY A 260 -12.37 -8.52 18.48
C GLY A 260 -12.97 -7.35 17.70
N GLY A 261 -13.09 -7.53 16.38
CA GLY A 261 -13.69 -6.57 15.46
C GLY A 261 -13.00 -5.21 15.48
N THR A 262 -11.71 -5.18 15.14
CA THR A 262 -10.94 -3.93 15.11
C THR A 262 -11.49 -3.02 14.01
N THR A 263 -11.71 -1.74 14.32
CA THR A 263 -12.02 -0.68 13.36
C THR A 263 -11.40 0.64 13.82
N VAL A 264 -11.37 1.65 12.97
CA VAL A 264 -10.93 3.01 13.33
C VAL A 264 -12.14 3.82 13.78
N ALA A 265 -11.97 4.61 14.84
CA ALA A 265 -13.01 5.52 15.31
C ALA A 265 -12.57 6.99 15.29
N ARG A 266 -11.26 7.23 15.36
CA ARG A 266 -10.67 8.56 15.47
C ARG A 266 -9.32 8.58 14.78
N VAL A 267 -8.84 9.77 14.44
CA VAL A 267 -7.50 10.00 13.92
C VAL A 267 -6.85 11.11 14.75
N VAL A 268 -5.64 10.85 15.25
CA VAL A 268 -4.83 11.86 15.94
C VAL A 268 -3.72 12.30 15.00
N LEU A 269 -3.68 13.59 14.70
CA LEU A 269 -2.62 14.21 13.91
C LEU A 269 -1.57 14.78 14.86
N VAL A 270 -0.29 14.60 14.56
CA VAL A 270 0.82 15.19 15.31
C VAL A 270 1.72 15.96 14.35
N ASN A 271 1.84 17.27 14.54
CA ASN A 271 2.74 18.08 13.74
C ASN A 271 4.18 17.63 14.00
N ALA A 272 4.91 17.20 12.97
CA ALA A 272 6.24 16.62 13.15
C ALA A 272 7.28 17.66 13.61
N CYS A 273 7.05 18.95 13.32
CA CYS A 273 7.95 20.04 13.71
C CYS A 273 7.67 20.53 15.13
N THR A 274 6.41 20.73 15.52
CA THR A 274 6.03 21.34 16.81
C THR A 274 5.62 20.34 17.89
N GLY A 275 5.17 19.15 17.51
CA GLY A 275 4.57 18.15 18.40
C GLY A 275 3.15 18.50 18.87
N GLU A 276 2.54 19.54 18.31
CA GLU A 276 1.12 19.84 18.54
C GLU A 276 0.26 18.70 18.03
N THR A 277 -0.75 18.31 18.82
CA THR A 277 -1.64 17.19 18.50
C THR A 277 -3.06 17.67 18.27
N GLN A 278 -3.74 17.12 17.27
CA GLN A 278 -5.15 17.37 16.98
C GLN A 278 -5.89 16.03 16.92
N ASP A 279 -7.09 15.96 17.51
CA ASP A 279 -7.88 14.72 17.60
C ASP A 279 -9.22 14.89 16.88
N TYR A 280 -9.41 14.14 15.80
CA TYR A 280 -10.60 14.16 14.96
C TYR A 280 -11.41 12.87 15.10
N ALA A 281 -12.74 12.97 15.03
CA ALA A 281 -13.53 11.81 14.63
C ALA A 281 -13.11 11.40 13.21
N VAL A 282 -13.14 10.11 12.90
CA VAL A 282 -12.63 9.63 11.59
C VAL A 282 -13.41 10.24 10.42
N GLU A 283 -14.70 10.51 10.62
CA GLU A 283 -15.59 11.14 9.65
C GLU A 283 -15.34 12.66 9.47
N GLU A 284 -14.64 13.28 10.41
CA GLU A 284 -14.29 14.71 10.43
C GLU A 284 -12.81 14.95 10.08
N CYS A 285 -12.11 13.91 9.61
CA CYS A 285 -10.71 13.98 9.26
C CYS A 285 -10.50 14.95 8.07
N PRO A 286 -9.46 15.81 8.10
CA PRO A 286 -9.13 16.69 6.98
C PRO A 286 -8.96 15.92 5.66
N THR A 287 -9.25 16.57 4.54
CA THR A 287 -9.22 15.94 3.20
C THR A 287 -7.82 15.53 2.75
N TRP A 288 -6.78 16.28 3.14
CA TRP A 288 -5.38 15.92 2.85
C TRP A 288 -4.90 14.66 3.58
N VAL A 289 -5.65 14.15 4.56
CA VAL A 289 -5.25 12.92 5.29
C VAL A 289 -5.68 11.69 4.50
N ASP A 290 -4.71 10.98 3.95
CA ASP A 290 -4.99 9.84 3.07
C ASP A 290 -5.23 8.54 3.84
N ARG A 291 -4.47 8.29 4.92
CA ARG A 291 -4.41 6.96 5.56
C ARG A 291 -5.01 6.94 6.96
N ALA A 292 -6.27 7.39 7.06
CA ALA A 292 -7.06 7.26 8.29
C ALA A 292 -7.34 5.79 8.66
N TYR A 293 -7.49 4.92 7.67
CA TYR A 293 -7.65 3.47 7.79
C TYR A 293 -6.41 2.77 7.21
N PRO A 294 -5.58 2.10 8.03
CA PRO A 294 -4.44 1.36 7.53
C PRO A 294 -4.84 0.21 6.60
N ALA A 295 -4.09 0.03 5.51
CA ALA A 295 -4.28 -1.05 4.54
C ALA A 295 -4.39 -2.45 5.19
N ASP A 296 -3.47 -2.79 6.10
CA ASP A 296 -3.47 -4.09 6.78
C ASP A 296 -4.76 -4.34 7.57
N LEU A 297 -5.32 -3.29 8.19
CA LEU A 297 -6.59 -3.37 8.91
C LEU A 297 -7.77 -3.56 7.95
N LEU A 298 -7.80 -2.83 6.83
CA LEU A 298 -8.86 -2.97 5.83
C LEU A 298 -8.87 -4.39 5.22
N ILE A 299 -7.70 -4.94 4.95
CA ILE A 299 -7.55 -6.32 4.47
C ILE A 299 -8.01 -7.33 5.53
N GLU A 300 -7.64 -7.13 6.79
CA GLU A 300 -8.12 -7.97 7.90
C GLU A 300 -9.66 -7.93 7.99
N GLN A 301 -10.26 -6.75 7.91
CA GLN A 301 -11.71 -6.58 7.96
C GLN A 301 -12.43 -7.19 6.77
N TYR A 302 -11.91 -7.02 5.54
CA TYR A 302 -12.49 -7.64 4.37
C TYR A 302 -12.40 -9.18 4.45
N ASN A 303 -11.25 -9.70 4.90
CA ASN A 303 -11.09 -11.14 5.12
C ASN A 303 -12.04 -11.69 6.17
N TRP A 304 -12.43 -10.91 7.19
CA TRP A 304 -13.50 -11.30 8.10
C TRP A 304 -14.87 -11.35 7.41
N SER A 305 -15.17 -10.36 6.55
CA SER A 305 -16.38 -10.35 5.71
C SER A 305 -16.46 -11.61 4.85
N GLY A 306 -15.43 -11.87 4.03
CA GLY A 306 -15.36 -13.03 3.16
C GLY A 306 -15.34 -14.38 3.90
N ALA A 307 -14.69 -14.45 5.07
CA ALA A 307 -14.63 -15.68 5.87
C ALA A 307 -15.94 -16.04 6.56
N TYR A 308 -16.70 -15.04 7.03
CA TYR A 308 -17.80 -15.24 7.98
C TYR A 308 -19.18 -14.87 7.46
N GLN A 309 -19.33 -14.48 6.18
CA GLN A 309 -20.63 -14.18 5.58
C GLN A 309 -21.64 -15.33 5.74
N GLY A 310 -21.20 -16.58 5.60
CA GLY A 310 -22.01 -17.79 5.84
C GLY A 310 -21.99 -18.30 7.30
N GLY A 311 -21.41 -17.54 8.23
CA GLY A 311 -21.20 -17.92 9.63
C GLY A 311 -19.98 -18.81 9.87
N TRP A 312 -19.64 -19.01 11.15
CA TRP A 312 -18.42 -19.72 11.55
C TRP A 312 -18.36 -21.19 11.12
N LEU A 313 -19.49 -21.92 11.20
CA LEU A 313 -19.54 -23.32 10.78
C LEU A 313 -19.30 -23.47 9.28
N ASN A 314 -19.82 -22.54 8.45
CA ASN A 314 -19.52 -22.53 7.03
C ASN A 314 -18.03 -22.26 6.81
N SER A 315 -17.48 -21.21 7.41
CA SER A 315 -16.04 -20.87 7.34
C SER A 315 -15.11 -22.06 7.63
N TRP A 316 -15.48 -22.90 8.60
CA TRP A 316 -14.63 -24.00 9.07
C TRP A 316 -14.86 -25.34 8.35
N LEU A 317 -16.11 -25.68 7.98
CA LEU A 317 -16.46 -27.00 7.43
C LEU A 317 -17.03 -26.95 6.02
N GLY A 318 -17.91 -26.00 5.74
CA GLY A 318 -18.61 -25.93 4.46
C GLY A 318 -17.79 -25.27 3.35
N GLN A 319 -17.10 -24.19 3.72
CA GLN A 319 -16.30 -23.32 2.86
C GLN A 319 -17.04 -22.88 1.57
N GLU A 320 -18.37 -22.85 1.62
CA GLU A 320 -19.22 -22.47 0.50
C GLU A 320 -19.26 -20.94 0.40
N GLY A 321 -18.87 -20.39 -0.75
CA GLY A 321 -18.84 -18.94 -0.97
C GLY A 321 -17.83 -18.17 -0.11
N VAL A 322 -16.85 -18.87 0.49
CA VAL A 322 -15.83 -18.23 1.32
C VAL A 322 -14.74 -17.62 0.44
N VAL A 323 -14.55 -16.31 0.56
CA VAL A 323 -13.55 -15.54 -0.19
C VAL A 323 -12.54 -14.88 0.75
N ARG A 324 -11.38 -14.52 0.19
CA ARG A 324 -10.33 -13.76 0.87
C ARG A 324 -9.59 -12.89 -0.14
N THR A 325 -8.89 -11.87 0.33
CA THR A 325 -7.98 -11.09 -0.50
C THR A 325 -6.87 -11.98 -1.06
N THR A 326 -6.36 -11.65 -2.25
CA THR A 326 -5.22 -12.34 -2.84
C THR A 326 -3.96 -12.13 -1.99
N SER A 327 -3.05 -13.10 -2.06
CA SER A 327 -1.76 -12.97 -1.40
C SER A 327 -0.83 -12.12 -2.25
N GLY A 328 0.14 -11.48 -1.59
CA GLY A 328 1.25 -10.80 -2.24
C GLY A 328 2.43 -11.74 -2.42
N THR A 329 3.51 -11.18 -2.96
CA THR A 329 4.75 -11.91 -3.17
C THR A 329 5.32 -12.42 -1.83
N ASN A 330 5.85 -13.64 -1.82
CA ASN A 330 6.48 -14.26 -0.64
C ASN A 330 5.58 -14.42 0.61
N GLY A 331 4.26 -14.38 0.44
CA GLY A 331 3.30 -14.56 1.54
C GLY A 331 3.00 -13.29 2.33
N GLU A 332 3.39 -12.12 1.82
CA GLU A 332 2.94 -10.82 2.32
C GLU A 332 1.51 -10.52 1.84
N LEU A 333 0.91 -9.44 2.35
CA LEU A 333 -0.40 -8.98 1.88
C LEU A 333 -0.25 -8.40 0.47
N GLY A 334 -1.07 -8.85 -0.47
CA GLY A 334 -1.04 -8.39 -1.85
C GLY A 334 -1.99 -7.23 -2.05
N TYR A 335 -1.45 -6.01 -2.10
CA TYR A 335 -2.25 -4.84 -2.38
C TYR A 335 -1.43 -3.74 -3.06
N ASN A 336 -2.14 -2.85 -3.73
CA ASN A 336 -1.59 -1.62 -4.29
C ASN A 336 -2.48 -0.43 -3.96
N TYR A 337 -2.09 0.76 -4.39
CA TYR A 337 -2.81 1.99 -4.12
C TYR A 337 -3.19 2.69 -5.43
N LEU A 338 -4.43 3.15 -5.49
CA LEU A 338 -4.95 3.97 -6.58
C LEU A 338 -5.29 5.35 -6.05
N ALA A 339 -4.76 6.39 -6.68
CA ALA A 339 -5.19 7.76 -6.41
C ALA A 339 -6.44 8.04 -7.27
N GLN A 340 -7.54 8.44 -6.65
CA GLN A 340 -8.76 8.84 -7.35
C GLN A 340 -9.28 10.13 -6.73
N GLY A 341 -9.28 11.22 -7.53
CA GLY A 341 -9.58 12.56 -7.01
C GLY A 341 -8.55 13.00 -5.98
N GLU A 342 -9.00 13.34 -4.78
CA GLU A 342 -8.15 13.76 -3.65
C GLU A 342 -7.80 12.60 -2.68
N ASP A 343 -8.32 11.39 -2.90
CA ASP A 343 -8.18 10.27 -1.96
C ASP A 343 -7.32 9.14 -2.52
N ILE A 344 -6.79 8.32 -1.60
CA ILE A 344 -6.13 7.05 -1.93
C ILE A 344 -7.02 5.86 -1.59
N TYR A 345 -7.18 5.00 -2.58
CA TYR A 345 -7.89 3.74 -2.49
C TYR A 345 -6.89 2.58 -2.38
N LEU A 346 -7.17 1.68 -1.44
CA LEU A 346 -6.55 0.37 -1.37
C LEU A 346 -7.15 -0.52 -2.45
N TYR A 347 -6.30 -1.12 -3.28
CA TYR A 347 -6.66 -2.13 -4.27
C TYR A 347 -6.12 -3.50 -3.88
N THR A 348 -6.95 -4.54 -3.96
CA THR A 348 -6.53 -5.96 -3.88
C THR A 348 -7.55 -6.89 -4.55
N GLY A 349 -7.05 -7.95 -5.19
CA GLY A 349 -7.87 -9.02 -5.75
C GLY A 349 -8.57 -9.87 -4.68
N VAL A 350 -9.57 -10.62 -5.10
CA VAL A 350 -10.39 -11.48 -4.23
C VAL A 350 -10.43 -12.87 -4.82
N SER A 351 -9.94 -13.86 -4.06
CA SER A 351 -9.93 -15.26 -4.46
C SER A 351 -10.86 -16.11 -3.59
N SER A 352 -11.48 -17.12 -4.17
CA SER A 352 -12.17 -18.17 -3.41
C SER A 352 -11.17 -19.03 -2.62
N VAL A 353 -11.56 -19.51 -1.43
CA VAL A 353 -10.74 -20.41 -0.60
C VAL A 353 -10.80 -21.87 -1.09
N THR A 354 -11.81 -22.22 -1.90
CA THR A 354 -12.06 -23.61 -2.34
C THR A 354 -11.81 -23.87 -3.83
N ALA A 355 -11.74 -22.82 -4.67
CA ALA A 355 -11.48 -22.94 -6.10
C ALA A 355 -9.97 -22.82 -6.45
N ASP A 356 -9.62 -23.12 -7.71
CA ASP A 356 -8.26 -23.10 -8.30
C ASP A 356 -7.57 -21.72 -8.25
N ASN A 357 -7.31 -21.13 -7.06
CA ASN A 357 -6.65 -19.83 -6.87
C ASN A 357 -6.98 -18.77 -7.95
N SER A 358 -8.23 -18.77 -8.44
CA SER A 358 -8.67 -17.88 -9.51
C SER A 358 -9.23 -16.62 -8.88
N ASN A 359 -8.96 -15.49 -9.53
CA ASN A 359 -9.49 -14.22 -9.08
C ASN A 359 -10.98 -14.18 -9.44
N VAL A 360 -11.84 -13.91 -8.45
CA VAL A 360 -13.30 -13.79 -8.66
C VAL A 360 -13.75 -12.33 -8.71
N GLY A 361 -12.87 -11.39 -8.38
CA GLY A 361 -13.17 -9.96 -8.33
C GLY A 361 -12.09 -9.18 -7.62
N PHE A 362 -12.31 -7.92 -7.34
CA PHE A 362 -11.38 -7.11 -6.56
C PHE A 362 -12.14 -6.13 -5.69
N ILE A 363 -11.46 -5.58 -4.70
CA ILE A 363 -11.99 -4.51 -3.88
C ILE A 363 -11.22 -3.22 -4.06
N LEU A 364 -11.95 -2.11 -3.98
CA LEU A 364 -11.41 -0.79 -3.74
C LEU A 364 -11.93 -0.27 -2.42
N VAL A 365 -11.03 0.17 -1.55
CA VAL A 365 -11.40 0.72 -0.25
C VAL A 365 -10.75 2.07 -0.04
N ASN A 366 -11.55 3.13 0.12
CA ASN A 366 -11.05 4.47 0.41
C ASN A 366 -10.34 4.46 1.78
N GLN A 367 -9.05 4.83 1.83
CA GLN A 367 -8.29 4.77 3.09
C GLN A 367 -8.59 5.95 4.04
N ARG A 368 -9.30 6.98 3.61
CA ARG A 368 -9.75 8.07 4.48
C ARG A 368 -11.12 7.77 5.08
N THR A 369 -12.07 7.29 4.29
CA THR A 369 -13.46 7.08 4.72
C THR A 369 -13.79 5.65 5.14
N GLY A 370 -13.02 4.66 4.65
CA GLY A 370 -13.32 3.24 4.83
C GLY A 370 -14.43 2.71 3.90
N ASP A 371 -14.88 3.51 2.92
CA ASP A 371 -15.87 3.08 1.93
C ASP A 371 -15.30 1.99 1.04
N SER A 372 -15.93 0.81 1.07
CA SER A 372 -15.47 -0.40 0.40
C SER A 372 -16.42 -0.80 -0.72
N ARG A 373 -15.87 -1.02 -1.91
CA ARG A 373 -16.61 -1.52 -3.08
C ARG A 373 -16.00 -2.82 -3.58
N TYR A 374 -16.85 -3.78 -3.91
CA TYR A 374 -16.47 -5.03 -4.57
C TYR A 374 -16.90 -5.02 -6.03
N TYR A 375 -16.00 -5.45 -6.89
CA TYR A 375 -16.22 -5.56 -8.32
C TYR A 375 -16.03 -7.01 -8.73
N ALA A 376 -17.11 -7.64 -9.17
CA ALA A 376 -17.09 -9.01 -9.64
C ALA A 376 -16.48 -9.09 -11.05
N LEU A 377 -15.72 -10.14 -11.33
CA LEU A 377 -15.34 -10.52 -12.69
C LEU A 377 -16.40 -11.43 -13.28
N GLU A 378 -16.69 -11.28 -14.58
CA GLU A 378 -17.76 -12.05 -15.23
C GLU A 378 -17.35 -13.51 -15.45
N GLN A 379 -16.09 -13.72 -15.86
CA GLN A 379 -15.58 -15.05 -16.23
C GLN A 379 -14.52 -15.58 -15.24
N GLY A 380 -14.26 -14.81 -14.18
CA GLY A 380 -13.08 -14.99 -13.34
C GLY A 380 -11.81 -14.60 -14.09
N GLY A 381 -10.75 -14.31 -13.35
CA GLY A 381 -9.50 -13.80 -13.92
C GLY A 381 -8.26 -14.36 -13.26
N ALA A 382 -7.11 -13.91 -13.76
CA ALA A 382 -5.84 -14.16 -13.11
C ALA A 382 -5.75 -13.43 -11.77
N THR A 383 -5.16 -14.12 -10.80
CA THR A 383 -4.60 -13.46 -9.63
C THR A 383 -3.41 -12.60 -10.02
N GLU A 384 -3.09 -11.62 -9.20
CA GLU A 384 -1.95 -10.73 -9.38
C GLU A 384 -0.64 -11.53 -9.56
N ASP A 385 -0.44 -12.57 -8.75
CA ASP A 385 0.72 -13.46 -8.88
C ASP A 385 0.79 -14.16 -10.24
N SER A 386 -0.36 -14.58 -10.78
CA SER A 386 -0.43 -15.23 -12.09
C SER A 386 -0.14 -14.24 -13.22
N ALA A 387 -0.63 -13.00 -13.10
CA ALA A 387 -0.34 -11.92 -14.03
C ALA A 387 1.15 -11.55 -14.02
N MET A 388 1.77 -11.43 -12.83
CA MET A 388 3.21 -11.21 -12.69
C MET A 388 4.01 -12.33 -13.34
N ALA A 389 3.65 -13.58 -13.12
CA ALA A 389 4.32 -14.72 -13.73
C ALA A 389 4.17 -14.73 -15.26
N SER A 390 3.00 -14.35 -15.78
CA SER A 390 2.75 -14.21 -17.22
C SER A 390 3.65 -13.12 -17.84
N ALA A 391 3.69 -11.93 -17.22
CA ALA A 391 4.55 -10.83 -17.65
C ALA A 391 6.03 -11.23 -17.66
N GLN A 392 6.51 -11.85 -16.58
CA GLN A 392 7.89 -12.32 -16.46
C GLN A 392 8.20 -13.45 -17.46
N GLY A 393 7.22 -14.29 -17.79
CA GLY A 393 7.33 -15.32 -18.82
C GLY A 393 7.61 -14.73 -20.20
N GLN A 394 6.91 -13.64 -20.56
CA GLN A 394 7.10 -12.94 -21.83
C GLN A 394 8.52 -12.38 -21.99
N VAL A 395 9.11 -11.89 -20.89
CA VAL A 395 10.47 -11.30 -20.87
C VAL A 395 11.51 -12.19 -20.18
N GLN A 396 11.29 -13.51 -20.15
CA GLN A 396 12.12 -14.43 -19.37
C GLN A 396 13.61 -14.36 -19.74
N HIS A 397 13.91 -14.07 -21.02
CA HIS A 397 15.27 -13.94 -21.54
C HIS A 397 16.03 -12.71 -21.00
N LEU A 398 15.32 -11.69 -20.50
CA LEU A 398 15.90 -10.49 -19.88
C LEU A 398 16.12 -10.67 -18.37
N GLY A 399 15.46 -11.66 -17.75
CA GLY A 399 15.52 -11.90 -16.31
C GLY A 399 14.88 -10.79 -15.48
N TYR A 400 13.92 -10.05 -16.05
CA TYR A 400 13.22 -8.99 -15.35
C TYR A 400 12.20 -9.53 -14.34
N GLN A 401 12.00 -8.77 -13.27
CA GLN A 401 11.02 -9.07 -12.22
C GLN A 401 9.87 -8.06 -12.28
N ALA A 402 8.64 -8.56 -12.24
CA ALA A 402 7.44 -7.73 -12.22
C ALA A 402 7.18 -7.18 -10.81
N THR A 403 6.74 -5.93 -10.74
CA THR A 403 6.14 -5.34 -9.53
C THR A 403 4.76 -5.92 -9.26
N TYR A 404 4.28 -5.76 -8.02
CA TYR A 404 2.88 -6.05 -7.73
C TYR A 404 1.97 -5.22 -8.66
N PRO A 405 0.96 -5.81 -9.30
CA PRO A 405 0.15 -5.12 -10.30
C PRO A 405 -0.64 -3.95 -9.72
N LEU A 406 -0.88 -2.96 -10.57
CA LEU A 406 -1.87 -1.92 -10.39
C LEU A 406 -3.07 -2.23 -11.28
N LEU A 407 -4.29 -2.11 -10.76
CA LEU A 407 -5.49 -2.27 -11.59
C LEU A 407 -5.87 -0.94 -12.23
N LEU A 408 -5.93 -0.91 -13.56
CA LEU A 408 -6.31 0.23 -14.36
C LEU A 408 -7.57 -0.08 -15.18
N ASN A 409 -8.37 0.94 -15.44
CA ASN A 409 -9.43 0.87 -16.45
C ASN A 409 -8.87 1.37 -17.79
N VAL A 410 -8.65 0.45 -18.74
CA VAL A 410 -8.18 0.76 -20.09
C VAL A 410 -9.27 0.40 -21.08
N ALA A 411 -9.88 1.41 -21.72
CA ALA A 411 -10.99 1.22 -22.67
C ALA A 411 -12.16 0.38 -22.10
N GLY A 412 -12.53 0.61 -20.84
CA GLY A 412 -13.59 -0.13 -20.15
C GLY A 412 -13.19 -1.53 -19.68
N GLN A 413 -11.95 -1.96 -19.93
CA GLN A 413 -11.45 -3.27 -19.53
C GLN A 413 -10.62 -3.19 -18.25
N PRO A 414 -10.81 -4.13 -17.30
CA PRO A 414 -9.93 -4.26 -16.15
C PRO A 414 -8.55 -4.79 -16.60
N THR A 415 -7.52 -4.00 -16.36
CA THR A 415 -6.16 -4.24 -16.84
C THR A 415 -5.15 -4.18 -15.70
N TYR A 416 -4.33 -5.21 -15.58
CA TYR A 416 -3.15 -5.18 -14.73
C TYR A 416 -2.01 -4.46 -15.44
N PHE A 417 -1.53 -3.39 -14.81
CA PHE A 417 -0.31 -2.70 -15.18
C PHE A 417 0.82 -3.04 -14.21
N MET A 418 2.00 -3.33 -14.75
CA MET A 418 3.19 -3.69 -13.96
C MET A 418 4.43 -3.06 -14.55
N ALA A 419 5.34 -2.62 -13.68
CA ALA A 419 6.70 -2.32 -14.07
C ALA A 419 7.55 -3.60 -14.02
N LEU A 420 8.43 -3.76 -14.99
CA LEU A 420 9.40 -4.84 -15.10
C LEU A 420 10.80 -4.28 -14.82
N LYS A 421 11.46 -4.88 -13.83
CA LYS A 421 12.72 -4.37 -13.28
C LYS A 421 13.87 -5.31 -13.54
N ASP A 422 15.06 -4.74 -13.71
CA ASP A 422 16.29 -5.52 -13.67
C ASP A 422 16.67 -5.98 -12.26
N ALA A 423 17.73 -6.79 -12.16
CA ALA A 423 18.25 -7.27 -10.87
C ALA A 423 18.78 -6.17 -9.94
N ALA A 424 18.95 -4.93 -10.44
CA ALA A 424 19.33 -3.77 -9.64
C ALA A 424 18.11 -2.98 -9.14
N GLY A 425 16.89 -3.43 -9.43
CA GLY A 425 15.64 -2.79 -9.01
C GLY A 425 15.24 -1.57 -9.85
N LEU A 426 15.88 -1.37 -11.02
CA LEU A 426 15.56 -0.29 -11.93
C LEU A 426 14.49 -0.73 -12.91
N VAL A 427 13.46 0.10 -13.10
CA VAL A 427 12.43 -0.11 -14.11
C VAL A 427 13.06 -0.05 -15.51
N LYS A 428 12.74 -1.03 -16.35
CA LYS A 428 13.26 -1.17 -17.72
C LYS A 428 12.19 -1.31 -18.78
N MET A 429 11.02 -1.81 -18.40
CA MET A 429 9.94 -2.14 -19.31
C MET A 429 8.63 -2.14 -18.52
N TYR A 430 7.51 -2.06 -19.22
CA TYR A 430 6.17 -2.15 -18.65
C TYR A 430 5.42 -3.32 -19.28
N ALA A 431 4.43 -3.83 -18.54
CA ALA A 431 3.53 -4.86 -19.03
C ALA A 431 2.08 -4.52 -18.69
N MET A 432 1.20 -4.76 -19.65
CA MET A 432 -0.26 -4.68 -19.49
C MET A 432 -0.89 -6.02 -19.83
N ILE A 433 -1.79 -6.47 -18.96
CA ILE A 433 -2.46 -7.77 -19.06
C ILE A 433 -3.94 -7.58 -18.72
N ASN A 434 -4.84 -8.08 -19.58
CA ASN A 434 -6.26 -8.11 -19.25
C ASN A 434 -6.51 -9.09 -18.08
N VAL A 435 -7.28 -8.67 -17.08
CA VAL A 435 -7.51 -9.49 -15.87
C VAL A 435 -8.17 -10.83 -16.20
N GLU A 436 -9.10 -10.85 -17.14
CA GLU A 436 -9.80 -12.07 -17.58
C GLU A 436 -8.99 -12.86 -18.62
N GLN A 437 -8.25 -12.18 -19.51
CA GLN A 437 -7.44 -12.78 -20.58
C GLN A 437 -5.93 -12.69 -20.31
N TYR A 438 -5.49 -13.34 -19.23
CA TYR A 438 -4.14 -13.19 -18.71
C TYR A 438 -3.01 -13.89 -19.49
N GLN A 439 -3.37 -14.67 -20.51
CA GLN A 439 -2.40 -15.39 -21.35
C GLN A 439 -1.72 -14.47 -22.37
N SER A 440 -2.39 -13.39 -22.75
CA SER A 440 -1.88 -12.39 -23.68
C SER A 440 -1.26 -11.24 -22.88
N VAL A 441 0.01 -10.95 -23.17
CA VAL A 441 0.81 -9.93 -22.48
C VAL A 441 1.28 -8.91 -23.49
N ALA A 442 0.90 -7.65 -23.30
CA ALA A 442 1.50 -6.54 -24.00
C ALA A 442 2.68 -5.99 -23.19
N THR A 443 3.76 -5.62 -23.86
CA THR A 443 4.96 -5.05 -23.24
C THR A 443 5.49 -3.89 -24.05
N GLY A 444 6.04 -2.87 -23.38
CA GLY A 444 6.65 -1.72 -24.02
C GLY A 444 7.77 -1.12 -23.18
N SER A 445 8.72 -0.41 -23.80
CA SER A 445 9.83 0.19 -23.07
C SER A 445 9.40 1.48 -22.35
N THR A 446 8.39 2.17 -22.88
CA THR A 446 7.65 3.25 -22.22
C THR A 446 6.21 2.84 -21.91
N VAL A 447 5.51 3.64 -21.10
CA VAL A 447 4.11 3.39 -20.75
C VAL A 447 3.23 3.50 -21.99
N GLU A 448 3.51 4.49 -22.84
CA GLU A 448 2.79 4.76 -24.08
C GLU A 448 2.96 3.61 -25.08
N GLU A 449 4.19 3.13 -25.30
CA GLU A 449 4.44 1.97 -26.16
C GLU A 449 3.71 0.71 -25.66
N CYS A 450 3.71 0.50 -24.34
CA CYS A 450 3.04 -0.64 -23.74
C CYS A 450 1.51 -0.56 -23.92
N GLN A 451 0.96 0.65 -23.82
CA GLN A 451 -0.46 0.91 -24.03
C GLN A 451 -0.85 0.70 -25.48
N GLU A 452 -0.10 1.25 -26.44
CA GLU A 452 -0.39 1.06 -27.87
C GLU A 452 -0.38 -0.43 -28.23
N ALA A 453 0.61 -1.18 -27.73
CA ALA A 453 0.67 -2.63 -27.89
C ALA A 453 -0.54 -3.33 -27.25
N TYR A 454 -0.98 -2.86 -26.09
CA TYR A 454 -2.12 -3.43 -25.37
C TYR A 454 -3.46 -3.15 -26.06
N LEU A 455 -3.69 -1.92 -26.53
CA LEU A 455 -4.89 -1.58 -27.30
C LEU A 455 -4.95 -2.37 -28.61
N GLY A 456 -3.82 -2.53 -29.31
CA GLY A 456 -3.75 -3.41 -30.48
C GLY A 456 -4.10 -4.87 -30.16
N MET A 457 -3.67 -5.36 -29.00
CA MET A 457 -4.02 -6.70 -28.50
C MET A 457 -5.52 -6.81 -28.20
N LEU A 458 -6.10 -5.85 -27.48
CA LEU A 458 -7.54 -5.82 -27.20
C LEU A 458 -8.38 -5.74 -28.48
N ALA A 459 -7.93 -4.98 -29.47
CA ALA A 459 -8.59 -4.89 -30.78
C ALA A 459 -8.59 -6.24 -31.50
N ALA A 460 -7.45 -6.95 -31.51
CA ALA A 460 -7.32 -8.27 -32.11
C ALA A 460 -8.19 -9.32 -31.40
N ASP A 461 -8.35 -9.20 -30.08
CA ASP A 461 -9.19 -10.07 -29.26
C ASP A 461 -10.68 -9.69 -29.30
N GLY A 462 -11.04 -8.60 -29.99
CA GLY A 462 -12.43 -8.14 -30.15
C GLY A 462 -13.04 -7.56 -28.87
N LEU A 463 -12.21 -7.06 -27.95
CA LEU A 463 -12.61 -6.53 -26.64
C LEU A 463 -12.79 -5.02 -26.61
N LEU A 464 -12.46 -4.30 -27.68
CA LEU A 464 -12.70 -2.85 -27.79
C LEU A 464 -14.11 -2.56 -28.30
N ALA A 465 -14.78 -1.60 -27.69
CA ALA A 465 -15.99 -0.99 -28.27
C ALA A 465 -15.62 -0.25 -29.57
N GLU A 466 -16.55 -0.14 -30.53
CA GLU A 466 -16.30 0.52 -31.83
C GLU A 466 -15.80 1.98 -31.68
N GLU A 467 -16.16 2.66 -30.58
CA GLU A 467 -15.71 4.03 -30.26
C GLU A 467 -14.29 4.08 -29.67
N ASP A 468 -13.85 3.04 -28.94
CA ASP A 468 -12.50 2.94 -28.35
C ASP A 468 -11.48 2.24 -29.27
N ALA A 469 -11.97 1.44 -30.23
CA ALA A 469 -11.17 0.83 -31.29
C ALA A 469 -10.62 1.85 -32.31
N ALA A 470 -11.16 3.07 -32.29
CA ALA A 470 -10.59 4.20 -32.99
C ALA A 470 -9.33 4.68 -32.24
N VAL A 471 -8.23 3.93 -32.36
CA VAL A 471 -6.92 4.60 -32.44
C VAL A 471 -7.15 5.74 -33.43
N SER A 472 -6.91 6.98 -33.02
CA SER A 472 -7.13 8.19 -33.82
C SER A 472 -6.23 8.11 -35.06
N THR A 473 -6.71 7.34 -36.02
CA THR A 473 -6.03 6.94 -37.23
C THR A 473 -6.55 7.85 -38.30
N ARG A 474 -5.63 8.54 -38.94
CA ARG A 474 -5.92 9.39 -40.08
C ARG A 474 -5.58 8.61 -41.33
N GLU A 475 -6.53 8.50 -42.25
CA GLU A 475 -6.23 8.10 -43.61
C GLU A 475 -5.46 9.22 -44.32
N VAL A 476 -4.31 8.86 -44.87
CA VAL A 476 -3.45 9.73 -45.66
C VAL A 476 -3.28 9.12 -47.04
N THR A 477 -3.66 9.87 -48.07
CA THR A 477 -3.40 9.52 -49.47
C THR A 477 -2.51 10.59 -50.08
N GLY A 478 -1.44 10.18 -50.74
CA GLY A 478 -0.54 11.11 -51.43
C GLY A 478 0.44 10.45 -52.37
N THR A 479 1.19 11.28 -53.08
CA THR A 479 2.27 10.83 -53.98
C THR A 479 3.59 10.81 -53.23
N ILE A 480 4.32 9.70 -53.32
CA ILE A 480 5.59 9.52 -52.61
C ILE A 480 6.67 10.43 -53.20
N ALA A 481 7.21 11.34 -52.38
CA ALA A 481 8.33 12.20 -52.74
C ALA A 481 9.68 11.49 -52.54
N ARG A 482 9.83 10.75 -51.44
CA ARG A 482 11.08 10.04 -51.10
C ARG A 482 10.80 8.84 -50.21
N VAL A 483 11.57 7.77 -50.46
CA VAL A 483 11.66 6.58 -49.60
C VAL A 483 13.11 6.43 -49.12
N ALA A 484 13.32 6.16 -47.84
CA ALA A 484 14.62 5.87 -47.26
C ALA A 484 14.51 4.67 -46.31
N GLN A 485 15.46 3.75 -46.39
CA GLN A 485 15.50 2.59 -45.50
C GLN A 485 16.51 2.81 -44.37
N ALA A 486 16.13 2.45 -43.15
CA ALA A 486 17.05 2.32 -42.02
C ALA A 486 16.84 0.99 -41.31
N VAL A 487 17.83 0.57 -40.52
CA VAL A 487 17.71 -0.58 -39.63
C VAL A 487 17.79 -0.05 -38.20
N ILE A 488 16.72 -0.26 -37.44
CA ILE A 488 16.61 0.14 -36.04
C ILE A 488 16.31 -1.13 -35.25
N GLU A 489 17.13 -1.42 -34.24
CA GLU A 489 16.96 -2.57 -33.33
C GLU A 489 16.84 -3.94 -34.03
N GLY A 490 17.42 -4.07 -35.23
CA GLY A 490 17.39 -5.30 -36.03
C GLY A 490 16.18 -5.43 -36.97
N ASN A 491 15.21 -4.52 -36.89
CA ASN A 491 14.09 -4.44 -37.81
C ASN A 491 14.37 -3.41 -38.92
N SER A 492 13.84 -3.67 -40.11
CA SER A 492 13.94 -2.74 -41.23
C SER A 492 12.78 -1.74 -41.20
N HIS A 493 13.10 -0.45 -41.25
CA HIS A 493 12.15 0.65 -41.29
C HIS A 493 12.24 1.35 -42.65
N PHE A 494 11.10 1.66 -43.25
CA PHE A 494 10.99 2.45 -44.46
C PHE A 494 10.36 3.80 -44.13
N TYR A 495 11.16 4.86 -44.24
CA TYR A 495 10.73 6.23 -44.05
C TYR A 495 10.26 6.83 -45.37
N VAL A 496 9.02 7.28 -45.41
CA VAL A 496 8.35 7.82 -46.60
C VAL A 496 7.95 9.26 -46.35
N THR A 497 8.08 10.11 -47.37
CA THR A 497 7.57 11.49 -47.36
C THR A 497 6.67 11.69 -48.58
N LEU A 498 5.64 12.51 -48.45
CA LEU A 498 4.69 12.80 -49.52
C LEU A 498 4.95 14.18 -50.13
N GLU A 499 4.55 14.38 -51.39
CA GLU A 499 4.68 15.68 -52.04
C GLU A 499 3.82 16.75 -51.35
N GLY A 500 4.45 17.83 -50.89
CA GLY A 500 3.76 18.93 -50.20
C GLY A 500 3.49 18.69 -48.71
N ASP A 501 4.01 17.60 -48.14
CA ASP A 501 3.94 17.28 -46.72
C ASP A 501 5.37 17.19 -46.14
N GLU A 502 5.59 17.84 -44.99
CA GLU A 502 6.88 17.79 -44.28
C GLU A 502 6.95 16.63 -43.27
N THR A 503 5.87 15.88 -43.12
CA THR A 503 5.77 14.74 -42.20
C THR A 503 6.52 13.52 -42.75
N ILE A 504 7.27 12.85 -41.87
CA ILE A 504 7.97 11.59 -42.18
C ILE A 504 7.11 10.43 -41.68
N TYR A 505 6.75 9.51 -42.57
CA TYR A 505 5.95 8.33 -42.25
C TYR A 505 6.86 7.11 -42.08
N ASP A 506 6.80 6.44 -40.94
CA ASP A 506 7.60 5.24 -40.64
C ASP A 506 6.80 3.95 -40.87
N PHE A 507 7.28 3.12 -41.79
CA PHE A 507 6.75 1.80 -42.11
C PHE A 507 7.69 0.72 -41.57
N ALA A 508 7.34 0.15 -40.41
CA ALA A 508 8.11 -0.91 -39.77
C ALA A 508 7.84 -2.29 -40.39
N LEU A 509 8.91 -3.02 -40.73
CA LEU A 509 8.84 -4.43 -41.12
C LEU A 509 8.95 -5.35 -39.89
N PRO A 510 8.30 -6.53 -39.89
CA PRO A 510 7.66 -7.20 -41.03
C PRO A 510 6.17 -6.85 -41.25
N GLY A 511 5.58 -5.94 -40.46
CA GLY A 511 4.14 -5.67 -40.54
C GLY A 511 3.69 -5.09 -41.89
N LEU A 512 4.52 -4.23 -42.51
CA LEU A 512 4.15 -3.46 -43.69
C LEU A 512 5.03 -3.78 -44.92
N VAL A 513 5.27 -5.07 -45.22
CA VAL A 513 6.16 -5.51 -46.33
C VAL A 513 5.77 -4.91 -47.69
N GLU A 514 4.48 -4.62 -47.88
CA GLU A 514 3.96 -4.09 -49.13
C GLU A 514 4.61 -2.74 -49.51
N ILE A 515 5.14 -1.98 -48.55
CA ILE A 515 5.85 -0.72 -48.83
C ILE A 515 7.05 -0.91 -49.76
N VAL A 516 7.65 -2.10 -49.78
CA VAL A 516 8.80 -2.43 -50.65
C VAL A 516 8.42 -2.41 -52.14
N THR A 517 7.13 -2.51 -52.47
CA THR A 517 6.64 -2.46 -53.85
C THR A 517 6.47 -1.04 -54.40
N TYR A 518 6.54 -0.02 -53.54
CA TYR A 518 6.32 1.38 -53.90
C TYR A 518 7.63 2.14 -54.15
N ALA A 519 7.61 3.04 -55.12
CA ALA A 519 8.73 3.90 -55.49
C ALA A 519 8.34 5.39 -55.43
N PRO A 520 9.33 6.31 -55.38
CA PRO A 520 9.07 7.74 -55.54
C PRO A 520 8.29 8.02 -56.84
N GLY A 521 7.17 8.73 -56.72
CA GLY A 521 6.21 9.00 -57.80
C GLY A 521 4.95 8.14 -57.77
N ASP A 522 4.91 7.07 -56.97
CA ASP A 522 3.71 6.24 -56.81
C ASP A 522 2.71 6.92 -55.86
N THR A 523 1.42 6.65 -56.08
CA THR A 523 0.36 7.06 -55.16
C THR A 523 0.16 5.97 -54.13
N ILE A 524 0.19 6.35 -52.85
CA ILE A 524 0.01 5.44 -51.72
C ILE A 524 -1.11 5.96 -50.83
N SER A 525 -1.89 5.03 -50.27
CA SER A 525 -2.89 5.32 -49.25
C SER A 525 -2.62 4.44 -48.03
N PHE A 526 -2.68 5.03 -46.85
CA PHE A 526 -2.37 4.33 -45.60
C PHE A 526 -3.03 5.02 -44.41
N SER A 527 -3.15 4.29 -43.32
CA SER A 527 -3.64 4.79 -42.03
C SER A 527 -2.46 5.00 -41.09
N CYS A 528 -2.40 6.16 -40.43
CA CYS A 528 -1.35 6.48 -39.47
C CYS A 528 -1.93 7.13 -38.21
N ALA A 529 -1.21 7.05 -37.09
CA ALA A 529 -1.61 7.71 -35.84
C ALA A 529 -1.70 9.25 -36.02
N GLU A 530 -2.61 9.91 -35.29
CA GLU A 530 -2.65 11.37 -35.23
C GLU A 530 -1.36 11.96 -34.66
N LYS A 531 -0.93 13.09 -35.23
CA LYS A 531 0.32 13.76 -34.87
C LYS A 531 0.21 14.40 -33.48
N ASN A 532 0.79 13.77 -32.46
CA ASN A 532 0.96 14.38 -31.14
C ASN A 532 2.14 15.38 -31.15
N GLY A 533 1.83 16.68 -31.19
CA GLY A 533 2.81 17.77 -31.01
C GLY A 533 3.84 17.97 -32.14
N ASP A 534 5.03 18.46 -31.78
CA ASP A 534 6.13 18.82 -32.70
C ASP A 534 6.89 17.60 -33.30
N ALA A 535 6.36 16.38 -33.16
CA ALA A 535 6.99 15.18 -33.69
C ALA A 535 7.04 15.20 -35.23
N THR A 536 8.24 15.15 -35.80
CA THR A 536 8.46 15.16 -37.26
C THR A 536 8.12 13.83 -37.94
N THR A 537 7.99 12.75 -37.16
CA THR A 537 7.82 11.37 -37.65
C THR A 537 6.54 10.77 -37.08
N VAL A 538 5.78 10.06 -37.90
CA VAL A 538 4.52 9.40 -37.55
C VAL A 538 4.58 7.93 -37.98
N THR A 539 4.19 7.02 -37.09
CA THR A 539 4.16 5.58 -37.37
C THR A 539 2.92 5.21 -38.17
N VAL A 540 3.10 4.43 -39.25
CA VAL A 540 2.01 3.91 -40.06
C VAL A 540 1.50 2.60 -39.47
N THR A 541 0.18 2.49 -39.34
CA THR A 541 -0.48 1.33 -38.74
C THR A 541 -0.97 0.33 -39.79
N GLU A 542 -1.43 0.81 -40.95
CA GLU A 542 -1.97 -0.05 -42.01
C GLU A 542 -1.74 0.57 -43.40
N LEU A 543 -1.47 -0.27 -44.40
CA LEU A 543 -1.34 0.12 -45.82
C LEU A 543 -2.64 -0.30 -46.53
N ALA A 544 -3.26 0.62 -47.27
CA ALA A 544 -4.58 0.43 -47.87
C ALA A 544 -4.55 -0.07 -49.32
#